data_AF-A0A7K4I7D4-F1
#
_entry.id   AF-A0A7K4I7D4-F1
#
_cell.length_a   1.000
_cell.length_b   1.000
_cell.length_c   1.000
_cell.angle_alpha   90.00
_cell.angle_beta   90.00
_cell.angle_gamma   90.00
#
_symmetry.space_group_name_H-M   'P 1'
#
loop_
_entity.id
_entity.type
_entity.pdbx_description
1 polymer ?
#
loop_
_entity_poly.entity_id
_entity_poly.type
_entity_poly.pdbx_seq_one_letter_code
_entity_poly.pdbx_strand_id
1 'polypeptide(L)'
;GEPMLGIEGLTTATGRQTQASSGAWATSPNALNDVRAAAKKLLDKYYPPPYDLVVQPSAFMDSHTLIANTGISQIEKIKELIQGSIYISSQLKASDGGTDSAILIKSGAENADLCVAQDLKTFYMQTVDMNHHFKVYEAVVPRIKRPSAICEITSIT
;
A
#
# COMPACT_ATOMS: atom_id res chain seq x y z
N GLY A 1 6.75 -0.48 -9.02
CA GLY A 1 7.65 0.42 -9.76
C GLY A 1 7.77 -0.10 -11.17
N GLU A 2 8.34 0.69 -12.07
CA GLU A 2 8.58 0.26 -13.44
C GLU A 2 10.09 0.11 -13.67
N PRO A 3 10.63 -1.13 -13.66
CA PRO A 3 12.06 -1.37 -13.80
C PRO A 3 12.62 -0.87 -15.14
N MET A 4 11.83 -0.95 -16.22
CA MET A 4 12.27 -0.52 -17.55
C MET A 4 12.56 0.99 -17.61
N LEU A 5 11.85 1.78 -16.78
CA LEU A 5 12.02 3.22 -16.68
C LEU A 5 12.91 3.64 -15.51
N GLY A 6 13.42 2.69 -14.72
CA GLY A 6 14.20 2.97 -13.51
C GLY A 6 13.39 3.64 -12.39
N ILE A 7 12.05 3.50 -12.41
CA ILE A 7 11.16 4.17 -11.45
C ILE A 7 10.87 3.24 -10.26
N GLU A 8 11.28 3.67 -9.07
CA GLU A 8 10.96 2.98 -7.83
C GLU A 8 9.46 3.06 -7.50
N GLY A 9 8.90 1.97 -6.96
CA GLY A 9 7.55 1.93 -6.42
C GLY A 9 7.55 1.74 -4.91
N LEU A 10 6.36 1.77 -4.30
CA LEU A 10 6.22 1.70 -2.84
C LEU A 10 6.82 0.40 -2.22
N THR A 11 6.76 -0.72 -2.94
CA THR A 11 7.37 -2.00 -2.52
C THR A 11 8.78 -2.23 -3.05
N THR A 12 9.33 -1.34 -3.87
CA THR A 12 10.68 -1.49 -4.43
C THR A 12 11.63 -0.36 -4.06
N ALA A 13 11.15 0.65 -3.33
CA ALA A 13 11.94 1.80 -2.92
C ALA A 13 13.14 1.40 -2.06
N THR A 14 14.31 1.97 -2.36
CA THR A 14 15.53 1.76 -1.61
C THR A 14 15.50 2.56 -0.30
N GLY A 15 15.74 1.90 0.84
CA GLY A 15 15.69 2.55 2.16
C GLY A 15 14.32 2.54 2.85
N ARG A 16 13.34 1.82 2.28
CA ARG A 16 12.09 1.50 2.97
C ARG A 16 12.31 0.60 4.18
N GLN A 17 11.42 0.69 5.15
CA GLN A 17 11.41 -0.24 6.28
C GLN A 17 10.68 -1.52 5.87
N THR A 18 11.15 -2.66 6.34
CA THR A 18 10.47 -3.95 6.17
C THR A 18 10.22 -4.58 7.53
N GLN A 19 9.06 -5.20 7.69
CA GLN A 19 8.65 -5.95 8.88
C GLN A 19 8.16 -7.32 8.42
N ALA A 20 8.79 -8.39 8.90
CA ALA A 20 8.25 -9.72 8.67
C ALA A 20 6.93 -9.89 9.42
N SER A 21 5.94 -10.49 8.76
CA SER A 21 4.67 -10.88 9.37
C SER A 21 4.91 -11.89 10.50
N SER A 22 4.11 -11.80 11.55
CA SER A 22 4.10 -12.77 12.65
C SER A 22 3.36 -14.06 12.27
N GLY A 23 2.76 -14.12 11.08
CA GLY A 23 2.10 -15.29 10.51
C GLY A 23 0.84 -14.94 9.73
N ALA A 24 -0.13 -15.85 9.71
CA ALA A 24 -1.39 -15.66 9.02
C ALA A 24 -2.29 -14.63 9.71
N TRP A 25 -2.76 -13.65 8.96
CA TRP A 25 -3.68 -12.61 9.44
C TRP A 25 -5.08 -13.16 9.75
N ALA A 26 -5.42 -14.33 9.19
CA ALA A 26 -6.61 -15.09 9.56
C ALA A 26 -6.58 -15.56 11.03
N THR A 27 -5.40 -15.66 11.63
CA THR A 27 -5.24 -16.03 13.05
C THR A 27 -5.12 -14.76 13.89
N SER A 28 -6.12 -14.48 14.72
CA SER A 28 -6.03 -13.41 15.71
C SER A 28 -4.96 -13.72 16.77
N PRO A 29 -4.14 -12.74 17.21
CA PRO A 29 -4.17 -11.30 16.90
C PRO A 29 -3.03 -10.84 15.98
N ASN A 30 -2.64 -11.67 15.00
CA ASN A 30 -1.41 -11.45 14.22
C ASN A 30 -1.43 -10.14 13.42
N ALA A 31 -2.54 -9.83 12.74
CA ALA A 31 -2.64 -8.61 11.92
C ALA A 31 -2.44 -7.34 12.77
N LEU A 32 -3.06 -7.30 13.96
CA LEU A 32 -2.88 -6.17 14.88
C LEU A 32 -1.43 -6.04 15.37
N ASN A 33 -0.76 -7.15 15.66
CA ASN A 33 0.62 -7.14 16.12
C ASN A 33 1.59 -6.68 15.02
N ASP A 34 1.37 -7.11 13.79
CA ASP A 34 2.21 -6.74 12.65
C ASP A 34 2.08 -5.25 12.32
N VAL A 35 0.85 -4.72 12.30
CA VAL A 35 0.62 -3.29 12.10
C VAL A 35 1.22 -2.48 13.26
N ARG A 36 1.15 -2.97 14.50
CA ARG A 36 1.79 -2.32 15.66
C ARG A 36 3.31 -2.32 15.53
N ALA A 37 3.91 -3.42 15.10
CA ALA A 37 5.36 -3.52 14.88
C ALA A 37 5.82 -2.58 13.75
N ALA A 38 5.06 -2.52 12.65
CA ALA A 38 5.32 -1.58 11.55
C ALA A 38 5.19 -0.12 12.00
N ALA A 39 4.13 0.21 12.76
CA ALA A 39 3.93 1.56 13.30
C ALA A 39 5.05 1.97 14.26
N LYS A 40 5.55 1.04 15.07
CA LYS A 40 6.71 1.29 15.95
C LYS A 40 7.96 1.65 15.15
N LYS A 41 8.25 0.94 14.05
CA LYS A 41 9.40 1.26 13.18
C LYS A 41 9.29 2.65 12.54
N LEU A 42 8.08 3.06 12.15
CA LEU A 42 7.85 4.41 11.63
C LEU A 42 8.04 5.47 12.73
N LEU A 43 7.56 5.19 13.94
CA LEU A 43 7.73 6.09 15.09
C LEU A 43 9.21 6.26 15.48
N ASP A 44 10.00 5.17 15.44
CA ASP A 44 11.45 5.19 15.70
C ASP A 44 12.20 6.06 14.67
N LYS A 45 11.61 6.31 13.50
CA LYS A 45 12.11 7.21 12.45
C LYS A 45 11.49 8.61 12.51
N TYR A 46 10.82 8.95 13.61
CA TYR A 46 10.18 10.25 13.85
C TYR A 46 9.01 10.58 12.90
N TYR A 47 8.32 9.57 12.38
CA TYR A 47 7.04 9.77 11.70
C TYR A 47 5.91 9.52 12.71
N PRO A 48 5.16 10.54 13.17
CA PRO A 48 4.00 10.32 14.03
C PRO A 48 2.75 9.94 13.22
N PRO A 49 1.73 9.32 13.84
CA PRO A 49 0.40 9.16 13.24
C PRO A 49 -0.17 10.51 12.76
N PRO A 50 -1.04 10.54 11.73
CA PRO A 50 -1.79 9.42 11.15
C PRO A 50 -1.04 8.68 10.04
N TYR A 51 -1.22 7.36 9.97
CA TYR A 51 -0.71 6.49 8.90
C TYR A 51 -1.84 5.93 8.05
N ASP A 52 -1.53 5.66 6.78
CA ASP A 52 -2.42 4.95 5.87
C ASP A 52 -1.92 3.52 5.64
N LEU A 53 -2.85 2.58 5.70
CA LEU A 53 -2.59 1.15 5.52
C LEU A 53 -3.14 0.72 4.17
N VAL A 54 -2.30 0.18 3.30
CA VAL A 54 -2.70 -0.42 2.02
C VAL A 54 -2.55 -1.93 2.14
N VAL A 55 -3.63 -2.67 1.86
CA VAL A 55 -3.69 -4.13 2.00
C VAL A 55 -4.27 -4.77 0.75
N GLN A 56 -3.93 -6.03 0.54
CA GLN A 56 -4.57 -6.87 -0.46
C GLN A 56 -5.99 -7.27 -0.01
N PRO A 57 -6.97 -7.49 -0.91
CA PRO A 57 -8.32 -7.92 -0.53
C PRO A 57 -8.38 -9.14 0.39
N SER A 58 -7.51 -10.15 0.22
CA SER A 58 -7.45 -11.32 1.09
C SER A 58 -7.11 -10.95 2.53
N ALA A 59 -5.99 -10.24 2.73
CA ALA A 59 -5.55 -9.76 4.03
C ALA A 59 -6.59 -8.84 4.71
N PHE A 60 -7.33 -8.06 3.92
CA PHE A 60 -8.41 -7.22 4.43
C PHE A 60 -9.60 -8.04 4.94
N MET A 61 -9.99 -9.11 4.24
CA MET A 61 -11.02 -10.04 4.70
C MET A 61 -10.57 -10.79 5.96
N ASP A 62 -9.32 -11.26 6.00
CA ASP A 62 -8.75 -11.93 7.16
C ASP A 62 -8.67 -11.02 8.40
N SER A 63 -8.50 -9.70 8.19
CA SER A 63 -8.49 -8.70 9.25
C SER A 63 -9.88 -8.44 9.89
N HIS A 64 -10.96 -8.96 9.30
CA HIS A 64 -12.30 -8.91 9.93
C HIS A 64 -12.50 -9.98 11.01
N THR A 65 -11.53 -10.87 11.19
CA THR A 65 -11.56 -11.85 12.28
C THR A 65 -11.63 -11.16 13.64
N LEU A 66 -12.42 -11.74 14.54
CA LEU A 66 -12.60 -11.23 15.90
C LEU A 66 -11.36 -11.52 16.72
N ILE A 67 -11.01 -10.57 17.61
CA ILE A 67 -9.96 -10.83 18.59
C ILE A 67 -10.50 -11.82 19.63
N ALA A 68 -9.76 -12.90 19.87
CA ALA A 68 -10.17 -13.99 20.76
C ALA A 68 -10.69 -13.47 22.11
N ASN A 69 -11.86 -13.97 22.53
CA ASN A 69 -12.56 -13.58 23.76
C ASN A 69 -13.00 -12.10 23.83
N THR A 70 -13.04 -11.40 22.70
CA THR A 70 -13.60 -10.05 22.59
C THR A 70 -14.61 -9.98 21.44
N GLY A 71 -15.59 -9.08 21.54
CA GLY A 71 -16.54 -8.81 20.45
C GLY A 71 -16.03 -7.79 19.42
N ILE A 72 -14.72 -7.49 19.43
CA ILE A 72 -14.11 -6.43 18.63
C ILE A 72 -13.31 -7.07 17.50
N SER A 73 -13.47 -6.54 16.30
CA SER A 73 -12.72 -6.98 15.12
C SER A 73 -11.28 -6.44 15.15
N GLN A 74 -10.34 -7.19 14.58
CA GLN A 74 -8.95 -6.72 14.47
C GLN A 74 -8.87 -5.41 13.69
N ILE A 75 -9.65 -5.28 12.62
CA ILE A 75 -9.68 -4.08 11.78
C ILE A 75 -10.11 -2.82 12.52
N GLU A 76 -11.07 -2.91 13.44
CA GLU A 76 -11.48 -1.76 14.28
C GLU A 76 -10.31 -1.27 15.13
N LYS A 77 -9.55 -2.18 15.74
CA LYS A 77 -8.40 -1.80 16.56
C LYS A 77 -7.22 -1.30 15.73
N ILE A 78 -7.03 -1.86 14.53
CA ILE A 78 -6.05 -1.36 13.55
C ILE A 78 -6.39 0.08 13.17
N LYS A 79 -7.67 0.38 12.87
CA LYS A 79 -8.13 1.71 12.51
C LYS A 79 -7.89 2.73 13.63
N GLU A 80 -8.14 2.36 14.88
CA GLU A 80 -7.83 3.19 16.05
C GLU A 80 -6.33 3.47 16.20
N LEU A 81 -5.48 2.47 15.92
CA LEU A 81 -4.02 2.59 16.03
C LEU A 81 -3.42 3.50 14.95
N ILE A 82 -3.84 3.34 13.70
CA ILE A 82 -3.25 4.10 12.57
C ILE A 82 -3.78 5.52 12.50
N GLN A 83 -4.99 5.79 13.02
CA GLN A 83 -5.69 7.08 12.96
C GLN A 83 -5.87 7.66 11.54
N GLY A 84 -5.57 6.88 10.51
CA GLY A 84 -5.76 7.21 9.09
C GLY A 84 -6.67 6.20 8.40
N SER A 85 -6.45 6.02 7.10
CA SER A 85 -7.33 5.25 6.24
C SER A 85 -6.76 3.87 5.91
N ILE A 86 -7.65 2.90 5.71
CA ILE A 86 -7.31 1.58 5.18
C ILE A 86 -7.77 1.52 3.73
N TYR A 87 -6.83 1.30 2.82
CA TYR A 87 -7.05 1.17 1.39
C TYR A 87 -6.86 -0.28 0.94
N ILE A 88 -7.72 -0.72 0.04
CA ILE A 88 -7.67 -2.07 -0.51
C ILE A 88 -7.21 -1.96 -1.96
N SER A 89 -6.17 -2.70 -2.32
CA SER A 89 -5.68 -2.76 -3.70
C SER A 89 -5.27 -4.17 -4.08
N SER A 90 -5.87 -4.71 -5.14
CA SER A 90 -5.45 -6.00 -5.73
C SER A 90 -4.12 -5.91 -6.49
N GLN A 91 -3.68 -4.68 -6.80
CA GLN A 91 -2.43 -4.41 -7.49
C GLN A 91 -1.23 -4.33 -6.53
N LEU A 92 -1.47 -4.41 -5.22
CA LEU A 92 -0.40 -4.51 -4.25
C LEU A 92 0.28 -5.89 -4.38
N LYS A 93 1.57 -5.87 -4.70
CA LYS A 93 2.42 -7.05 -4.82
C LYS A 93 3.66 -6.85 -3.98
N ALA A 94 4.08 -7.91 -3.29
CA ALA A 94 5.33 -7.96 -2.59
C ALA A 94 6.50 -7.79 -3.58
N SER A 95 7.68 -7.47 -3.07
CA SER A 95 8.87 -7.26 -3.91
C SER A 95 9.28 -8.48 -4.75
N ASP A 96 8.88 -9.69 -4.35
CA ASP A 96 9.07 -10.96 -5.07
C ASP A 96 7.91 -11.30 -6.03
N GLY A 97 6.90 -10.43 -6.13
CA GLY A 97 5.67 -10.66 -6.91
C GLY A 97 4.56 -11.38 -6.16
N GLY A 98 4.76 -11.70 -4.87
CA GLY A 98 3.79 -12.35 -4.00
C GLY A 98 2.57 -11.48 -3.66
N THR A 99 1.54 -12.14 -3.13
CA THR A 99 0.25 -11.56 -2.70
C THR A 99 0.13 -11.38 -1.19
N ASP A 100 1.26 -11.46 -0.52
CA ASP A 100 1.45 -11.65 0.91
C ASP A 100 2.08 -10.40 1.55
N SER A 101 1.78 -9.21 1.01
CA SER A 101 2.28 -7.95 1.51
C SER A 101 1.17 -6.97 1.90
N ALA A 102 1.50 -6.14 2.89
CA ALA A 102 0.76 -4.94 3.25
C ALA A 102 1.73 -3.76 3.36
N ILE A 103 1.27 -2.54 3.15
CA ILE A 103 2.10 -1.34 3.27
C ILE A 103 1.47 -0.41 4.30
N LEU A 104 2.25 -0.02 5.30
CA LEU A 104 1.94 1.10 6.17
C LEU A 104 2.77 2.30 5.75
N ILE A 105 2.14 3.42 5.40
CA ILE A 105 2.81 4.62 4.92
C ILE A 105 2.34 5.86 5.67
N LYS A 106 3.28 6.76 5.98
CA LYS A 106 2.92 8.14 6.35
C LYS A 106 2.60 8.93 5.09
N SER A 107 1.32 9.02 4.75
CA SER A 107 0.85 9.90 3.68
C SER A 107 1.11 11.36 4.04
N GLY A 108 1.70 12.07 3.08
CA GLY A 108 2.15 13.45 3.20
C GLY A 108 2.94 13.80 1.95
N ALA A 109 2.65 14.95 1.34
CA ALA A 109 3.31 15.41 0.11
C ALA A 109 4.83 15.58 0.28
N GLU A 110 5.29 15.70 1.52
CA GLU A 110 6.69 15.72 1.93
C GLU A 110 7.37 14.34 1.86
N ASN A 111 6.61 13.24 1.95
CA ASN A 111 7.13 11.88 1.97
C ASN A 111 7.01 11.21 0.59
N ALA A 112 5.86 11.34 -0.05
CA ALA A 112 5.60 10.83 -1.39
C ALA A 112 4.59 11.72 -2.11
N ASP A 113 4.76 11.89 -3.42
CA ASP A 113 3.77 12.56 -4.27
C ASP A 113 3.62 11.86 -5.62
N LEU A 114 2.50 12.13 -6.29
CA LEU A 114 2.23 11.67 -7.65
C LEU A 114 2.36 12.87 -8.58
N CYS A 115 3.39 12.87 -9.43
CA CYS A 115 3.60 13.92 -10.41
C CYS A 115 2.73 13.64 -11.63
N VAL A 116 1.72 14.48 -11.87
CA VAL A 116 0.85 14.41 -13.04
C VAL A 116 1.37 15.37 -14.10
N ALA A 117 1.90 14.83 -15.20
CA ALA A 117 2.35 15.63 -16.34
C ALA A 117 1.21 15.87 -17.34
N GLN A 118 0.37 14.85 -17.57
CA GLN A 118 -0.82 14.92 -18.40
C GLN A 118 -1.90 14.09 -17.73
N ASP A 119 -3.00 14.75 -17.34
CA ASP A 119 -4.18 14.10 -16.81
C ASP A 119 -4.90 13.28 -17.90
N LEU A 120 -5.75 12.35 -17.47
CA LEU A 120 -6.44 11.38 -18.30
C LEU A 120 -7.21 12.06 -19.44
N LYS A 121 -6.74 11.85 -20.67
CA LYS A 121 -7.29 12.50 -21.87
C LYS A 121 -7.54 11.50 -23.00
N THR A 122 -8.60 11.74 -23.75
CA THR A 122 -8.95 10.98 -24.95
C THR A 122 -8.42 11.66 -26.21
N PHE A 123 -7.91 10.87 -27.13
CA PHE A 123 -7.42 11.30 -28.43
C PHE A 123 -8.10 10.49 -29.52
N TYR A 124 -8.65 11.15 -30.52
CA TYR A 124 -9.09 10.48 -31.73
C TYR A 124 -7.85 10.12 -32.56
N MET A 125 -7.70 8.83 -32.89
CA MET A 125 -6.56 8.35 -33.67
C MET A 125 -6.86 8.37 -35.16
N GLN A 126 -7.84 7.58 -35.59
CA GLN A 126 -8.19 7.40 -37.01
C GLN A 126 -9.49 6.61 -37.15
N THR A 127 -10.03 6.58 -38.36
CA THR A 127 -11.08 5.62 -38.75
C THR A 127 -10.44 4.50 -39.57
N VAL A 128 -10.63 3.25 -39.16
CA VAL A 128 -10.20 2.05 -39.89
C VAL A 128 -11.41 1.13 -40.05
N ASP A 129 -11.68 0.66 -41.26
CA ASP A 129 -12.83 -0.21 -41.57
C ASP A 129 -14.18 0.32 -41.05
N MET A 130 -14.40 1.64 -41.21
CA MET A 130 -15.56 2.37 -40.67
C MET A 130 -15.69 2.37 -39.14
N ASN A 131 -14.68 1.92 -38.40
CA ASN A 131 -14.63 2.01 -36.94
C ASN A 131 -13.78 3.21 -36.50
N HIS A 132 -14.26 3.95 -35.51
CA HIS A 132 -13.53 5.08 -34.92
C HIS A 132 -12.60 4.59 -33.80
N HIS A 133 -11.30 4.79 -33.97
CA HIS A 133 -10.31 4.45 -32.96
C HIS A 133 -9.98 5.66 -32.09
N PHE A 134 -10.05 5.46 -30.78
CA PHE A 134 -9.65 6.44 -29.77
C PHE A 134 -8.55 5.85 -28.89
N LYS A 135 -7.72 6.73 -28.33
CA LYS A 135 -6.71 6.40 -27.34
C LYS A 135 -6.96 7.18 -26.05
N VAL A 136 -6.98 6.48 -24.93
CA VAL A 136 -6.92 7.10 -23.59
C VAL A 136 -5.46 7.13 -23.19
N TYR A 137 -4.97 8.29 -22.76
CA TYR A 137 -3.58 8.47 -22.33
C TYR A 137 -3.51 9.34 -21.08
N GLU A 138 -2.61 8.95 -20.17
CA GLU A 138 -2.25 9.65 -18.96
C GLU A 138 -0.72 9.56 -18.81
N ALA A 139 -0.10 10.63 -18.27
CA ALA A 139 1.31 10.66 -17.96
C ALA A 139 1.50 11.02 -16.49
N VAL A 140 1.77 10.00 -15.67
CA VAL A 140 2.00 10.13 -14.22
C VAL A 140 3.27 9.42 -13.80
N VAL A 141 3.97 9.98 -12.82
CA VAL A 141 5.17 9.38 -12.21
C VAL A 141 5.06 9.48 -10.69
N PRO A 142 5.09 8.35 -9.96
CA PRO A 142 5.19 8.39 -8.50
C PRO A 142 6.60 8.80 -8.09
N ARG A 143 6.71 9.72 -7.12
CA ARG A 143 8.01 10.11 -6.56
C ARG A 143 8.00 9.89 -5.06
N ILE A 144 9.01 9.16 -4.59
CA ILE A 144 9.21 8.86 -3.17
C ILE A 144 10.35 9.74 -2.69
N LYS A 145 10.02 10.76 -1.89
CA LYS A 145 11.01 11.72 -1.35
C LYS A 145 11.69 11.17 -0.10
N ARG A 146 10.93 10.47 0.74
CA ARG A 146 11.43 9.86 1.99
C ARG A 146 11.01 8.39 2.07
N PRO A 147 11.84 7.46 1.55
CA PRO A 147 11.54 6.03 1.61
C PRO A 147 11.36 5.49 3.04
N SER A 148 12.01 6.11 4.02
CA SER A 148 11.89 5.77 5.44
C SER A 148 10.49 5.94 6.04
N ALA A 149 9.60 6.67 5.35
CA ALA A 149 8.20 6.86 5.74
C ALA A 149 7.29 5.67 5.35
N ILE A 150 7.85 4.66 4.69
CA ILE A 150 7.16 3.47 4.20
C ILE A 150 7.65 2.26 5.00
N CYS A 151 6.72 1.48 5.54
CA CYS A 151 6.97 0.18 6.14
C CYS A 151 6.17 -0.90 5.39
N GLU A 152 6.86 -1.79 4.70
CA GLU A 152 6.28 -2.97 4.08
C GLU A 152 6.20 -4.10 5.11
N ILE A 153 5.02 -4.68 5.29
CA ILE A 153 4.82 -5.94 6.02
C ILE A 153 4.91 -7.06 4.99
N THR A 154 5.92 -7.92 5.11
CA THR A 154 6.22 -8.98 4.14
C THR A 154 5.86 -10.36 4.69
N SER A 155 5.57 -11.30 3.79
CA SER A 155 5.39 -12.73 4.11
C SER A 155 4.18 -13.02 4.99
N ILE A 156 3.04 -12.39 4.69
CA ILE A 156 1.74 -12.74 5.27
C ILE A 156 1.33 -14.12 4.72
N THR A 157 1.68 -15.16 5.47
CA THR A 157 1.35 -16.57 5.17
C THR A 157 -0.13 -16.91 5.27
#